data_AF-A0A919SCI2-F1
#
_entry.id   AF-A0A919SCI2-F1
#
_cell.length_a   1.000
_cell.length_b   1.000
_cell.length_c   1.000
_cell.angle_alpha   90.00
_cell.angle_beta   90.00
_cell.angle_gamma   90.00
#
_symmetry.space_group_name_H-M   'P 1'
#
loop_
_entity.id
_entity.type
_entity.pdbx_description
1 polymer ?
#
loop_
_entity_poly.entity_id
_entity_poly.type
_entity_poly.pdbx_seq_one_letter_code
_entity_poly.pdbx_strand_id
1 'polypeptide(L)'
;MKAVVFDFFGTLTDPSAEAGRLASFAATAAALGMPADAFATTMAATFRERATGAFGDTRATLQAVAQRCGVTPTPAALDAATAVQLAGAATVRTPRPGVLTVLATLRERG
;
A
#
# COMPACT_ATOMS: atom_id res chain seq x y z
N MET A 1 10.61 -27.55 11.60
CA MET A 1 9.76 -26.52 12.24
C MET A 1 8.39 -26.57 11.55
N LYS A 2 7.23 -26.64 12.23
CA LYS A 2 5.97 -26.98 11.51
C LYS A 2 5.53 -25.92 10.48
N ALA A 3 5.78 -24.64 10.73
CA ALA A 3 5.66 -23.53 9.79
C ALA A 3 6.30 -22.26 10.37
N VAL A 4 6.71 -21.32 9.52
CA VAL A 4 7.08 -19.94 9.91
C VAL A 4 6.22 -18.97 9.12
N VAL A 5 5.54 -18.07 9.82
CA VAL A 5 4.75 -17.00 9.20
C VAL A 5 5.52 -15.70 9.40
N PHE A 6 5.83 -15.03 8.29
CA PHE A 6 6.44 -13.72 8.29
C PHE A 6 5.39 -12.69 7.92
N ASP A 7 5.35 -11.59 8.66
CA ASP A 7 4.79 -10.36 8.11
C ASP A 7 5.63 -9.90 6.91
N PHE A 8 5.06 -9.10 6.02
CA PHE A 8 5.77 -8.64 4.82
C PHE A 8 6.46 -7.30 5.07
N PHE A 9 5.71 -6.26 5.46
CA PHE A 9 6.24 -4.91 5.59
C PHE A 9 7.08 -4.75 6.86
N GLY A 10 8.30 -4.22 6.73
CA GLY A 10 9.23 -4.03 7.85
C GLY A 10 9.83 -5.32 8.44
N THR A 11 9.28 -6.49 8.12
CA THR A 11 9.83 -7.81 8.44
C THR A 11 10.63 -8.36 7.26
N LEU A 12 9.98 -8.62 6.11
CA LEU A 12 10.65 -9.10 4.88
C LEU A 12 11.16 -7.94 4.01
N THR A 13 10.51 -6.78 4.08
CA THR A 13 10.96 -5.55 3.42
C THR A 13 11.69 -4.62 4.38
N ASP A 14 12.42 -3.65 3.84
CA ASP A 14 13.16 -2.67 4.64
C ASP A 14 12.20 -1.78 5.46
N PRO A 15 12.27 -1.77 6.81
CA PRO A 15 11.42 -0.93 7.65
C PRO A 15 11.67 0.57 7.42
N SER A 16 12.87 0.97 6.99
CA SER A 16 13.16 2.38 6.68
C SER A 16 12.42 2.87 5.42
N ALA A 17 12.08 1.96 4.50
CA ALA A 17 11.31 2.30 3.31
C ALA A 17 9.89 2.76 3.65
N GLU A 18 9.32 2.32 4.77
CA GLU A 18 7.99 2.75 5.21
C GLU A 18 7.91 4.25 5.53
N ALA A 19 9.04 4.91 5.81
CA ALA A 19 9.08 6.37 5.98
C ALA A 19 8.58 7.12 4.72
N GLY A 20 8.80 6.54 3.52
CA GLY A 20 8.33 7.10 2.25
C GLY A 20 6.82 6.93 1.98
N ARG A 21 6.12 6.12 2.80
CA ARG A 21 4.70 5.83 2.60
C ARG A 21 3.81 7.06 2.78
N LEU A 22 4.15 7.93 3.74
CA LEU A 22 3.41 9.18 3.97
C LEU A 22 3.51 10.14 2.77
N ALA A 23 4.71 10.27 2.17
CA ALA A 23 4.90 11.07 0.97
C ALA A 23 4.08 10.54 -0.21
N SER A 24 4.03 9.22 -0.38
CA SER A 24 3.22 8.57 -1.42
C SER A 24 1.71 8.80 -1.21
N PHE A 25 1.24 8.78 0.04
CA PHE A 25 -0.16 9.08 0.37
C PHE A 25 -0.50 10.55 0.09
N ALA A 26 0.38 11.48 0.44
CA ALA A 26 0.20 12.89 0.15
C ALA A 26 0.14 13.16 -1.36
N ALA A 27 1.02 12.54 -2.15
CA ALA A 27 1.01 12.66 -3.61
C ALA A 27 -0.26 12.08 -4.25
N THR A 28 -0.75 10.94 -3.74
CA THR A 28 -2.00 10.32 -4.21
C THR A 28 -3.21 11.18 -3.87
N ALA A 29 -3.25 11.72 -2.65
CA ALA A 29 -4.30 12.64 -2.22
C ALA A 29 -4.34 13.91 -3.07
N ALA A 30 -3.17 14.47 -3.38
CA ALA A 30 -3.05 15.64 -4.26
C ALA A 30 -3.59 15.33 -5.68
N ALA A 31 -3.26 14.16 -6.25
CA ALA A 31 -3.79 13.75 -7.55
C ALA A 31 -5.31 13.55 -7.57
N LEU A 32 -5.90 13.16 -6.42
CA LEU A 32 -7.34 13.03 -6.24
C LEU A 32 -8.04 14.36 -5.90
N GLY A 33 -7.29 15.44 -5.64
CA GLY A 33 -7.84 16.72 -5.22
C GLY A 33 -8.41 16.71 -3.79
N MET A 34 -7.79 15.95 -2.87
CA MET A 34 -8.25 15.83 -1.48
C MET A 34 -7.15 16.10 -0.45
N PRO A 35 -7.51 16.47 0.80
CA PRO A 35 -6.55 16.63 1.88
C PRO A 35 -5.81 15.32 2.19
N ALA A 36 -4.49 15.39 2.37
CA ALA A 36 -3.65 14.23 2.66
C ALA A 36 -4.06 13.52 3.96
N ASP A 37 -4.42 14.28 5.00
CA ASP A 37 -4.83 13.72 6.29
C ASP A 37 -6.16 12.97 6.19
N ALA A 38 -7.10 13.49 5.38
CA ALA A 38 -8.37 12.83 5.12
C ALA A 38 -8.15 11.52 4.35
N PHE A 39 -7.28 11.53 3.34
CA PHE A 39 -6.91 10.33 2.59
C PHE A 39 -6.25 9.29 3.51
N ALA A 40 -5.26 9.68 4.31
CA ALA A 40 -4.56 8.78 5.23
C ALA A 40 -5.51 8.18 6.28
N THR A 41 -6.39 9.00 6.85
CA THR A 41 -7.40 8.56 7.83
C THR A 41 -8.35 7.54 7.22
N THR A 42 -8.87 7.81 6.01
CA THR A 42 -9.77 6.87 5.31
C THR A 42 -9.03 5.60 4.91
N MET A 43 -7.79 5.69 4.43
CA MET A 43 -6.97 4.52 4.10
C MET A 43 -6.74 3.63 5.33
N ALA A 44 -6.57 4.21 6.52
CA ALA A 44 -6.46 3.46 7.77
C ALA A 44 -7.81 2.83 8.17
N ALA A 45 -8.90 3.60 8.15
CA ALA A 45 -10.24 3.13 8.49
C ALA A 45 -10.73 1.99 7.57
N THR A 46 -10.31 2.01 6.31
CA THR A 46 -10.68 1.02 5.28
C THR A 46 -9.71 -0.15 5.14
N PHE A 47 -8.71 -0.26 6.03
CA PHE A 47 -7.65 -1.26 5.90
C PHE A 47 -8.19 -2.68 5.74
N ARG A 48 -9.17 -3.08 6.57
CA ARG A 48 -9.73 -4.43 6.55
C ARG A 48 -10.38 -4.78 5.22
N GLU A 49 -11.20 -3.87 4.68
CA GLU A 49 -11.91 -4.06 3.42
C GLU A 49 -10.93 -4.17 2.25
N ARG A 50 -9.90 -3.32 2.23
CA ARG A 50 -8.82 -3.38 1.24
C ARG A 50 -8.02 -4.68 1.35
N ALA A 51 -7.69 -5.10 2.57
CA ALA A 51 -6.91 -6.31 2.81
C ALA A 51 -7.67 -7.59 2.41
N THR A 52 -9.01 -7.59 2.48
CA THR A 52 -9.85 -8.70 2.01
C THR A 52 -10.27 -8.58 0.53
N GLY A 53 -9.79 -7.56 -0.19
CA GLY A 53 -10.12 -7.34 -1.60
C GLY A 53 -11.54 -6.84 -1.88
N ALA A 54 -12.24 -6.28 -0.88
CA ALA A 54 -13.65 -5.89 -1.00
C ALA A 54 -13.90 -4.78 -2.04
N PHE A 55 -12.90 -3.96 -2.35
CA PHE A 55 -12.99 -2.92 -3.39
C PHE A 55 -12.46 -3.35 -4.76
N GLY A 56 -11.94 -4.58 -4.90
CA GLY A 56 -11.29 -5.02 -6.13
C GLY A 56 -9.86 -4.48 -6.25
N ASP A 57 -9.57 -3.77 -7.34
CA ASP A 57 -8.22 -3.30 -7.67
C ASP A 57 -7.85 -1.96 -7.01
N THR A 58 -6.64 -1.47 -7.31
CA THR A 58 -6.15 -0.18 -6.78
C THR A 58 -7.01 0.99 -7.25
N ARG A 59 -7.46 0.99 -8.50
CA ARG A 59 -8.27 2.07 -9.06
C ARG A 59 -9.63 2.16 -8.36
N ALA A 60 -10.32 1.03 -8.24
CA ALA A 60 -11.61 0.93 -7.58
C ALA A 60 -11.49 1.23 -6.06
N THR A 61 -10.37 0.83 -5.43
CA THR A 61 -10.04 1.24 -4.07
C THR A 61 -9.95 2.76 -3.93
N LEU A 62 -9.19 3.44 -4.81
CA LEU A 62 -9.03 4.90 -4.74
C LEU A 62 -10.36 5.62 -4.99
N GLN A 63 -11.20 5.10 -5.88
CA GLN A 63 -12.55 5.63 -6.09
C GLN A 63 -13.42 5.49 -4.82
N ALA A 64 -13.43 4.31 -4.19
CA ALA A 64 -14.20 4.06 -2.98
C ALA A 64 -13.73 4.94 -1.80
N VAL A 65 -12.42 5.12 -1.65
CA VAL A 65 -11.82 6.01 -0.65
C VAL A 65 -12.21 7.47 -0.91
N ALA A 66 -12.14 7.93 -2.17
CA ALA A 66 -12.53 9.28 -2.53
C ALA A 66 -14.01 9.57 -2.23
N GLN A 67 -14.89 8.63 -2.58
CA GLN A 67 -16.32 8.74 -2.32
C GLN A 67 -16.63 8.82 -0.82
N ARG A 68 -15.89 8.07 0.03
CA ARG A 68 -16.02 8.17 1.50
C ARG A 68 -15.58 9.53 2.06
N CYS A 69 -14.71 10.23 1.34
CA CYS A 69 -14.34 11.61 1.64
C CYS A 69 -15.26 12.64 0.98
N GLY A 70 -16.36 12.23 0.34
CA GLY A 70 -17.27 13.13 -0.38
C GLY A 70 -16.71 13.66 -1.70
N VAL A 71 -15.61 13.08 -2.20
CA VAL A 71 -14.95 13.49 -3.45
C VAL A 71 -15.34 12.55 -4.58
N THR A 72 -15.74 13.12 -5.72
CA THR A 72 -15.98 12.36 -6.95
C THR A 72 -14.87 12.70 -7.96
N PRO A 73 -13.78 11.92 -8.02
CA PRO A 73 -12.66 12.22 -8.90
C PRO A 73 -13.07 12.02 -10.37
N THR A 74 -12.51 12.84 -11.26
CA THR A 74 -12.66 12.62 -12.70
C THR A 74 -11.89 11.35 -13.11
N PRO A 75 -12.25 10.70 -14.24
CA PRO A 75 -11.52 9.52 -14.70
C PRO A 75 -10.01 9.74 -14.83
N ALA A 76 -9.60 10.91 -15.34
CA ALA A 76 -8.20 11.30 -15.50
C ALA A 76 -7.48 11.52 -14.15
N ALA A 77 -8.14 12.14 -13.18
CA ALA A 77 -7.59 12.29 -11.82
C ALA A 77 -7.41 10.91 -11.15
N LEU A 78 -8.37 10.00 -11.35
CA LEU A 78 -8.30 8.64 -10.84
C LEU A 78 -7.17 7.83 -11.51
N ASP A 79 -6.94 7.99 -12.81
CA ASP A 79 -5.81 7.38 -13.53
C ASP A 79 -4.47 7.87 -12.98
N ALA A 80 -4.32 9.20 -12.85
CA ALA A 80 -3.12 9.82 -12.30
C ALA A 80 -2.85 9.34 -10.86
N ALA A 81 -3.87 9.37 -10.00
CA ALA A 81 -3.76 8.89 -8.62
C ALA A 81 -3.40 7.40 -8.54
N THR A 82 -3.95 6.58 -9.44
CA THR A 82 -3.62 5.14 -9.50
C THR A 82 -2.14 4.93 -9.84
N ALA A 83 -1.61 5.67 -10.83
CA ALA A 83 -0.21 5.59 -11.19
C ALA A 83 0.71 6.01 -10.03
N VAL A 84 0.38 7.13 -9.36
CA VAL A 84 1.14 7.62 -8.19
C VAL A 84 1.11 6.61 -7.04
N GLN A 85 -0.07 6.06 -6.71
CA GLN A 85 -0.23 5.09 -5.64
C GLN A 85 0.56 3.81 -5.90
N LEU A 86 0.56 3.30 -7.15
CA LEU A 86 1.31 2.11 -7.54
C LEU A 86 2.83 2.35 -7.50
N ALA A 87 3.29 3.50 -7.98
CA ALA A 87 4.70 3.88 -7.90
C ALA A 87 5.17 3.98 -6.45
N GLY A 88 4.39 4.64 -5.58
CA GLY A 88 4.66 4.72 -4.14
C GLY A 88 4.70 3.34 -3.49
N ALA A 89 3.72 2.48 -3.79
CA ALA A 89 3.66 1.11 -3.26
C ALA A 89 4.83 0.24 -3.71
N ALA A 90 5.43 0.49 -4.88
CA ALA A 90 6.61 -0.23 -5.35
C ALA A 90 7.85 0.06 -4.48
N THR A 91 7.97 1.28 -3.95
CA THR A 91 9.15 1.70 -3.17
C THR A 91 9.31 0.94 -1.84
N VAL A 92 8.22 0.43 -1.28
CA VAL A 92 8.19 -0.28 0.01
C VAL A 92 8.26 -1.81 -0.10
N ARG A 93 8.36 -2.34 -1.33
CA ARG A 93 8.34 -3.80 -1.60
C ARG A 93 9.73 -4.44 -1.72
N THR A 94 10.79 -3.64 -1.68
CA THR A 94 12.16 -4.14 -1.79
C THR A 94 12.50 -5.04 -0.59
N PRO A 95 12.89 -6.31 -0.81
CA PRO A 95 13.33 -7.19 0.26
C PRO A 95 14.57 -6.61 0.96
N ARG A 96 14.63 -6.69 2.29
CA ARG A 96 15.83 -6.27 3.02
C ARG A 96 16.98 -7.26 2.79
N PRO A 97 18.25 -6.81 2.92
CA PRO A 97 19.41 -7.69 2.73
C PRO A 97 19.31 -8.98 3.54
N GLY A 98 19.63 -10.10 2.89
CA GLY A 98 19.68 -11.43 3.52
C GLY A 98 18.33 -12.15 3.65
N VAL A 99 17.18 -11.50 3.43
CA VAL A 99 15.87 -12.16 3.57
C VAL A 99 15.73 -13.36 2.65
N LEU A 100 16.12 -13.24 1.38
CA LEU A 100 16.02 -14.36 0.43
C LEU A 100 16.89 -15.56 0.86
N THR A 101 18.07 -15.30 1.43
CA THR A 101 18.96 -16.34 1.97
C THR A 101 18.33 -17.04 3.18
N VAL A 102 17.73 -16.29 4.09
CA VAL A 102 17.04 -16.85 5.27
C VAL A 102 15.85 -17.71 4.84
N LEU A 103 15.02 -17.22 3.91
CA LEU A 103 13.88 -17.97 3.39
C LEU A 103 14.32 -19.27 2.70
N ALA A 104 15.41 -19.22 1.90
CA ALA A 104 15.98 -20.42 1.28
C ALA A 104 16.46 -21.44 2.33
N THR A 105 17.19 -20.96 3.35
CA THR A 105 17.71 -21.82 4.44
C THR A 105 16.59 -22.48 5.23
N LEU A 106 15.52 -21.74 5.56
CA LEU A 106 14.38 -22.30 6.28
C LEU A 106 13.64 -23.35 5.44
N ARG A 107 13.47 -23.09 4.15
CA ARG A 107 12.87 -24.05 3.22
C ARG A 107 13.68 -25.35 3.13
N GLU A 108 15.00 -25.28 3.12
CA GLU A 108 15.88 -26.45 3.08
C GLU A 108 15.83 -27.29 4.36
N ARG A 109 15.51 -26.68 5.51
CA ARG A 109 15.53 -27.33 6.83
C ARG A 109 14.17 -27.92 7.27
N GLY A 110 13.07 -27.50 6.66
CA GLY A 110 11.70 -27.90 7.03
C GLY A 110 11.33 -27.58 8.48
#